data_AF-A0A1J0VE84-F1
#
_entry.id   AF-A0A1J0VE84-F1
#
_cell.length_a   1.000
_cell.length_b   1.000
_cell.length_c   1.000
_cell.angle_alpha   90.00
_cell.angle_beta   90.00
_cell.angle_gamma   90.00
#
_symmetry.space_group_name_H-M   'P 1'
#
loop_
_entity.id
_entity.type
_entity.pdbx_description
1 polymer ?
#
loop_
_entity_poly.entity_id
_entity_poly.type
_entity_poly.pdbx_seq_one_letter_code
_entity_poly.pdbx_strand_id
1 'polypeptide(L)'
;MSIDWVTVLAQIANFLVLVWLLKRFLYKPILNGIDSREAEIAERMGEARRAQEKAAAAEAEFMAQQQKLQADRDALAERVREQAKQQRDALLAEAHEAMEQERKDTLAHLARERERFTSELYKASAETLYQLAGRALHDLADERLEERIALHVIGKLEPLSEELASAAEHAEEAVATTHAPLPEGARHEVEAAMEARVPGLPLRFDTDDSQSPGLVLRIGSLQLAWTVDSYTDELVELLGERLASGESGRVNAHGG
;
A
#
# COMPACT_ATOMS: atom_id res chain seq x y z
N MET A 1 11.33 100.28 110.61
CA MET A 1 11.08 99.49 109.38
C MET A 1 10.94 98.03 109.76
N SER A 2 9.73 97.65 110.17
CA SER A 2 9.36 96.26 110.46
C SER A 2 8.91 95.64 109.15
N ILE A 3 9.65 94.64 108.68
CA ILE A 3 9.10 93.75 107.66
C ILE A 3 7.96 93.01 108.34
N ASP A 4 6.72 93.32 107.96
CA ASP A 4 5.54 92.58 108.37
C ASP A 4 5.60 91.18 107.75
N TRP A 5 6.27 90.26 108.45
CA TRP A 5 6.42 88.87 108.03
C TRP A 5 5.08 88.18 107.74
N VAL A 6 3.99 88.66 108.34
CA VAL A 6 2.62 88.19 108.07
C VAL A 6 2.14 88.58 106.67
N THR A 7 2.40 89.81 106.20
CA THR A 7 2.01 90.22 104.84
C THR A 7 2.89 89.58 103.78
N VAL A 8 4.18 89.36 104.07
CA VAL A 8 5.09 88.59 103.20
C VAL A 8 4.60 87.14 103.07
N LEU A 9 4.24 86.49 104.17
CA LEU A 9 3.73 85.11 104.15
C LEU A 9 2.39 85.01 103.41
N ALA A 10 1.48 85.97 103.60
CA ALA A 10 0.21 86.05 102.88
C ALA A 10 0.39 86.30 101.37
N GLN A 11 1.36 87.13 100.96
CA GLN A 11 1.70 87.32 99.55
C GLN A 11 2.30 86.06 98.92
N ILE A 12 3.17 85.34 99.65
CA ILE A 12 3.70 84.03 99.20
C ILE A 12 2.56 83.02 99.03
N ALA A 13 1.63 82.96 99.98
CA ALA A 13 0.45 82.09 99.88
C ALA A 13 -0.42 82.45 98.66
N ASN A 14 -0.69 83.75 98.43
CA ASN A 14 -1.46 84.21 97.27
C ASN A 14 -0.76 83.89 95.94
N PHE A 15 0.58 84.08 95.87
CA PHE A 15 1.37 83.71 94.71
C PHE A 15 1.35 82.20 94.46
N LEU A 16 1.45 81.37 95.50
CA LEU A 16 1.35 79.91 95.39
C LEU A 16 -0.02 79.46 94.89
N VAL A 17 -1.11 80.08 95.37
CA VAL A 17 -2.47 79.81 94.87
C VAL A 17 -2.58 80.19 93.38
N LEU A 18 -2.05 81.34 92.98
CA LEU A 18 -2.03 81.77 91.58
C LEU A 18 -1.23 80.82 90.68
N VAL A 19 -0.03 80.41 91.11
CA VAL A 19 0.81 79.44 90.39
C VAL A 19 0.10 78.08 90.28
N TRP A 20 -0.58 77.63 91.34
CA TRP A 20 -1.36 76.40 91.31
C TRP A 20 -2.52 76.49 90.32
N LEU A 21 -3.26 77.61 90.31
CA LEU A 21 -4.34 77.86 89.37
C LEU A 21 -3.84 77.91 87.92
N LEU A 22 -2.76 78.63 87.65
CA LEU A 22 -2.13 78.69 86.32
C LEU A 22 -1.63 77.33 85.86
N LYS A 23 -1.01 76.55 86.76
CA LYS A 23 -0.55 75.18 86.47
C LYS A 23 -1.73 74.28 86.10
N ARG A 24 -2.85 74.36 86.84
CA ARG A 24 -4.02 73.49 86.65
C ARG A 24 -4.88 73.91 85.46
N PHE A 25 -5.17 75.20 85.29
CA PHE A 25 -6.12 75.72 84.30
C PHE A 25 -5.50 76.14 82.97
N LEU A 26 -4.22 76.53 82.93
CA LEU A 26 -3.61 77.07 81.71
C LEU A 26 -2.49 76.17 81.17
N TYR A 27 -1.46 75.88 81.99
CA TYR A 27 -0.30 75.12 81.53
C TYR A 27 -0.63 73.67 81.16
N LYS A 28 -1.34 72.95 82.05
CA LYS A 28 -1.66 71.53 81.84
C LYS A 28 -2.55 71.28 80.60
N PRO A 29 -3.67 71.99 80.36
CA PRO A 29 -4.46 71.78 79.15
C PRO A 29 -3.77 72.25 77.87
N ILE A 30 -2.92 73.28 77.92
CA ILE A 30 -2.14 73.71 76.73
C ILE A 30 -1.09 72.66 76.35
N LEU A 31 -0.28 72.18 77.31
CA LEU A 31 0.70 71.11 77.02
C LEU A 31 0.01 69.85 76.50
N ASN A 32 -1.06 69.39 77.16
CA ASN A 32 -1.81 68.21 76.69
C ASN A 32 -2.36 68.39 75.25
N GLY A 33 -2.76 69.60 74.87
CA GLY A 33 -3.22 69.90 73.52
C GLY A 33 -2.10 69.91 72.47
N ILE A 34 -0.89 70.34 72.87
CA ILE A 34 0.31 70.25 72.02
C ILE A 34 0.74 68.79 71.88
N ASP A 35 0.86 68.05 72.98
CA ASP A 35 1.24 66.63 73.00
C ASP A 35 0.25 65.77 72.18
N SER A 36 -1.05 66.03 72.29
CA SER A 36 -2.08 65.33 71.50
C SER A 36 -1.95 65.61 70.00
N ARG A 37 -1.64 66.85 69.61
CA ARG A 37 -1.43 67.21 68.20
C ARG A 37 -0.14 66.61 67.67
N GLU A 38 0.93 66.61 68.47
CA GLU A 38 2.20 65.99 68.11
C GLU A 38 2.04 64.48 67.92
N ALA A 39 1.32 63.81 68.82
CA ALA A 39 1.00 62.39 68.69
C ALA A 39 0.15 62.08 67.45
N GLU A 40 -0.90 62.88 67.16
CA GLU A 40 -1.74 62.70 65.97
C GLU A 40 -0.95 62.91 64.67
N ILE A 41 -0.08 63.92 64.61
CA ILE A 41 0.79 64.16 63.46
C ILE A 41 1.78 63.00 63.28
N ALA A 42 2.40 62.54 64.37
CA ALA A 42 3.33 61.41 64.33
C ALA A 42 2.64 60.12 63.86
N GLU A 43 1.41 59.87 64.33
CA GLU A 43 0.60 58.73 63.90
C GLU A 43 0.25 58.82 62.41
N ARG A 44 -0.27 59.96 61.94
CA ARG A 44 -0.60 60.18 60.53
C ARG A 44 0.63 60.06 59.63
N MET A 45 1.78 60.59 60.04
CA MET A 45 3.05 60.43 59.30
C MET A 45 3.51 58.96 59.28
N GLY A 46 3.33 58.23 60.39
CA GLY A 46 3.63 56.80 60.47
C GLY A 46 2.69 55.94 59.63
N GLU A 47 1.41 56.28 59.55
CA GLU A 47 0.45 55.64 58.64
C GLU A 47 0.77 55.93 57.18
N ALA A 48 1.10 57.18 56.84
CA ALA A 48 1.49 57.57 55.49
C ALA A 48 2.76 56.82 55.03
N ARG A 49 3.78 56.70 55.88
CA ARG A 49 4.97 55.88 55.59
C ARG A 49 4.62 54.42 55.38
N ARG A 50 3.84 53.81 56.28
CA ARG A 50 3.40 52.40 56.13
C ARG A 50 2.58 52.18 54.86
N ALA A 51 1.73 53.14 54.48
CA ALA A 51 0.97 53.07 53.23
C ALA A 51 1.89 53.16 52.01
N GLN A 52 2.90 54.04 52.04
CA GLN A 52 3.88 54.18 50.98
C GLN A 52 4.75 52.92 50.82
N GLU A 53 5.21 52.34 51.94
CA GLU A 53 5.96 51.08 51.94
C GLU A 53 5.12 49.92 51.39
N LYS A 54 3.85 49.81 51.79
CA LYS A 54 2.93 48.80 51.25
C LYS A 54 2.67 48.99 49.75
N ALA A 55 2.50 50.23 49.30
CA ALA A 55 2.30 50.54 47.89
C ALA A 55 3.54 50.16 47.06
N ALA A 56 4.74 50.51 47.55
CA ALA A 56 6.01 50.16 46.88
C ALA A 56 6.22 48.63 46.85
N ALA A 57 5.89 47.91 47.92
CA ALA A 57 5.96 46.46 47.95
C ALA A 57 4.98 45.81 46.97
N ALA A 58 3.73 46.30 46.92
CA ALA A 58 2.72 45.82 45.98
C ALA A 58 3.09 46.10 44.52
N GLU A 59 3.69 47.26 44.23
CA GLU A 59 4.20 47.60 42.90
C GLU A 59 5.34 46.66 42.48
N ALA A 60 6.30 46.42 43.38
CA ALA A 60 7.40 45.49 43.12
C ALA A 60 6.89 44.06 42.87
N GLU A 61 5.92 43.59 43.66
CA GLU A 61 5.30 42.28 43.48
C GLU A 61 4.53 42.19 42.16
N PHE A 62 3.78 43.23 41.80
CA PHE A 62 3.05 43.29 40.53
C PHE A 62 4.01 43.26 39.32
N MET A 63 5.11 44.02 39.37
CA MET A 63 6.13 44.00 38.33
C MET A 63 6.80 42.64 38.20
N ALA A 64 7.10 41.97 39.33
CA ALA A 64 7.65 40.62 39.33
C ALA A 64 6.65 39.59 38.76
N GLN A 65 5.37 39.69 39.10
CA GLN A 65 4.32 38.83 38.56
C GLN A 65 4.13 39.06 37.05
N GLN A 66 4.18 40.31 36.57
CA GLN A 66 4.13 40.60 35.13
C GLN A 66 5.31 39.97 34.38
N GLN A 67 6.54 40.15 34.88
CA GLN A 67 7.73 39.56 34.25
C GLN A 67 7.64 38.04 34.20
N LYS A 68 7.19 37.41 35.29
CA LYS A 68 6.98 35.96 35.34
C LYS A 68 5.92 35.51 34.33
N LEU A 69 4.78 36.19 34.29
CA LEU A 69 3.71 35.88 33.35
C LEU A 69 4.19 36.00 31.89
N GLN A 70 5.00 37.01 31.60
CA GLN A 70 5.56 37.19 30.26
C GLN A 70 6.53 36.07 29.90
N ALA A 71 7.44 35.71 30.81
CA ALA A 71 8.34 34.56 30.62
C ALA A 71 7.58 33.23 30.44
N ASP A 72 6.53 32.99 31.23
CA ASP A 72 5.70 31.79 31.13
C ASP A 72 4.94 31.74 29.79
N ARG A 73 4.47 32.89 29.29
CA ARG A 73 3.82 32.99 27.97
C ARG A 73 4.78 32.71 26.83
N ASP A 74 5.98 33.25 26.89
CA ASP A 74 7.00 33.02 25.86
C ASP A 74 7.44 31.54 25.88
N ALA A 75 7.65 30.96 27.06
CA ALA A 75 7.96 29.54 27.20
C ALA A 75 6.83 28.63 26.68
N LEU A 76 5.56 28.98 26.94
CA LEU A 76 4.42 28.25 26.40
C LEU A 76 4.34 28.37 24.88
N ALA A 77 4.56 29.57 24.33
CA ALA A 77 4.55 29.80 22.89
C ALA A 77 5.63 28.98 22.17
N GLU A 78 6.85 28.92 22.73
CA GLU A 78 7.92 28.08 22.18
C GLU A 78 7.59 26.59 22.26
N ARG A 79 7.03 26.11 23.37
CA ARG A 79 6.58 24.70 23.47
C ARG A 79 5.52 24.37 22.44
N VAL A 80 4.53 25.25 22.24
CA VAL A 80 3.48 25.05 21.23
C VAL A 80 4.08 25.04 19.81
N ARG A 81 5.03 25.93 19.51
CA ARG A 81 5.73 25.95 18.22
C ARG A 81 6.51 24.66 17.98
N GLU A 82 7.24 24.17 18.98
CA GLU A 82 8.01 22.94 18.87
C GLU A 82 7.10 21.71 18.70
N GLN A 83 6.00 21.64 19.47
CA GLN A 83 5.00 20.57 19.30
C GLN A 83 4.34 20.62 17.92
N ALA A 84 3.97 21.81 17.42
CA ALA A 84 3.40 21.97 16.10
C ALA A 84 4.39 21.55 15.00
N LYS A 85 5.68 21.87 15.16
CA LYS A 85 6.74 21.46 14.25
C LYS A 85 6.90 19.94 14.25
N GLN A 86 6.95 19.31 15.43
CA GLN A 86 7.06 17.85 15.55
C GLN A 86 5.85 17.14 14.93
N GLN A 87 4.63 17.64 15.17
CA GLN A 87 3.43 17.10 14.55
C GLN A 87 3.44 17.26 13.03
N ARG A 88 3.84 18.43 12.53
CA ARG A 88 3.99 18.65 11.09
C ARG A 88 5.00 17.68 10.48
N ASP A 89 6.15 17.52 11.10
CA ASP A 89 7.22 16.64 10.59
C ASP A 89 6.77 15.17 10.62
N ALA A 90 6.02 14.75 11.65
CA ALA A 90 5.42 13.42 11.72
C ALA A 90 4.36 13.20 10.62
N LEU A 91 3.45 14.15 10.39
CA LEU A 91 2.44 14.07 9.34
C LEU A 91 3.07 14.04 7.94
N LEU A 92 4.14 14.81 7.72
CA LEU A 92 4.88 14.77 6.46
C LEU A 92 5.57 13.42 6.26
N ALA A 93 6.19 12.86 7.30
CA ALA A 93 6.81 11.54 7.23
C ALA A 93 5.77 10.44 6.92
N GLU A 94 4.62 10.46 7.59
CA GLU A 94 3.51 9.54 7.34
C GLU A 94 2.97 9.67 5.91
N ALA A 95 2.77 10.90 5.42
CA ALA A 95 2.34 11.15 4.06
C ALA A 95 3.35 10.64 3.03
N HIS A 96 4.64 10.83 3.27
CA HIS A 96 5.70 10.31 2.39
C HIS A 96 5.71 8.77 2.38
N GLU A 97 5.57 8.12 3.53
CA GLU A 97 5.51 6.66 3.62
C GLU A 97 4.28 6.11 2.90
N ALA A 98 3.11 6.72 3.10
CA ALA A 98 1.87 6.35 2.41
C ALA A 98 1.99 6.51 0.89
N MET A 99 2.56 7.61 0.41
CA MET A 99 2.79 7.84 -1.02
C MET A 99 3.76 6.81 -1.63
N GLU A 100 4.84 6.46 -0.92
CA GLU A 100 5.79 5.45 -1.40
C GLU A 100 5.15 4.06 -1.43
N GLN A 101 4.30 3.73 -0.45
CA GLN A 101 3.56 2.48 -0.43
C GLN A 101 2.54 2.41 -1.58
N GLU A 102 1.74 3.46 -1.78
CA GLU A 102 0.79 3.54 -2.88
C GLU A 102 1.48 3.46 -4.26
N ARG A 103 2.65 4.10 -4.39
CA ARG A 103 3.48 4.00 -5.60
C ARG A 103 3.94 2.55 -5.84
N LYS A 104 4.44 1.85 -4.82
CA LYS A 104 4.85 0.45 -4.94
C LYS A 104 3.68 -0.45 -5.33
N ASP A 105 2.53 -0.26 -4.70
CA ASP A 105 1.33 -1.05 -4.96
C ASP A 105 0.81 -0.81 -6.38
N THR A 106 0.82 0.45 -6.84
CA THR A 106 0.47 0.83 -8.21
C THR A 106 1.41 0.19 -9.23
N LEU A 107 2.73 0.25 -9.01
CA LEU A 107 3.71 -0.37 -9.90
C LEU A 107 3.56 -1.90 -9.95
N ALA A 108 3.31 -2.54 -8.80
CA ALA A 108 3.07 -3.97 -8.73
C ALA A 108 1.76 -4.35 -9.44
N HIS A 109 0.72 -3.53 -9.29
CA HIS A 109 -0.55 -3.74 -9.99
C HIS A 109 -0.40 -3.60 -11.51
N LEU A 110 0.29 -2.55 -11.98
CA LEU A 110 0.56 -2.32 -13.40
C LEU A 110 1.40 -3.46 -14.01
N ALA A 111 2.38 -3.98 -13.26
CA ALA A 111 3.17 -5.12 -13.71
C ALA A 111 2.30 -6.37 -13.92
N ARG A 112 1.40 -6.66 -12.98
CA ARG A 112 0.44 -7.79 -13.08
C ARG A 112 -0.55 -7.60 -14.22
N GLU A 113 -1.09 -6.39 -14.40
CA GLU A 113 -1.99 -6.09 -15.52
C GLU A 113 -1.29 -6.26 -16.86
N ARG A 114 -0.04 -5.78 -16.98
CA ARG A 114 0.75 -5.96 -18.21
C ARG A 114 0.95 -7.44 -18.52
N GLU A 115 1.35 -8.23 -17.53
CA GLU A 115 1.55 -9.68 -17.69
C GLU A 115 0.25 -10.37 -18.12
N ARG A 116 -0.86 -10.04 -17.45
CA ARG A 116 -2.18 -10.56 -17.80
C ARG A 116 -2.59 -10.18 -19.22
N PHE A 117 -2.48 -8.91 -19.57
CA PHE A 117 -2.82 -8.40 -20.91
C PHE A 117 -1.98 -9.07 -21.99
N THR A 118 -0.67 -9.21 -21.77
CA THR A 118 0.23 -9.92 -22.68
C THR A 118 -0.17 -11.38 -22.83
N SER A 119 -0.49 -12.08 -21.73
CA SER A 119 -0.96 -13.47 -21.78
C SER A 119 -2.27 -13.61 -22.56
N GLU A 120 -3.25 -12.73 -22.32
CA GLU A 120 -4.53 -12.71 -23.02
C GLU A 120 -4.34 -12.41 -24.52
N LEU A 121 -3.46 -11.47 -24.87
CA LEU A 121 -3.13 -11.16 -26.26
C LEU A 121 -2.47 -12.36 -26.97
N TYR A 122 -1.54 -13.04 -26.32
CA TYR A 122 -0.90 -14.23 -26.90
C TYR A 122 -1.91 -15.36 -27.12
N LYS A 123 -2.81 -15.61 -26.15
CA LYS A 123 -3.88 -16.61 -26.29
C LYS A 123 -4.80 -16.29 -27.47
N ALA A 124 -5.28 -15.05 -27.57
CA ALA A 124 -6.12 -14.64 -28.69
C ALA A 124 -5.39 -14.75 -30.05
N SER A 125 -4.11 -14.41 -30.09
CA SER A 125 -3.30 -14.51 -31.31
C SER A 125 -3.07 -15.96 -31.73
N ALA A 126 -2.78 -16.84 -30.77
CA ALA A 126 -2.61 -18.27 -30.98
C ALA A 126 -3.90 -18.91 -31.52
N GLU A 127 -5.04 -18.59 -30.92
CA GLU A 127 -6.35 -19.05 -31.37
C GLU A 127 -6.67 -18.59 -32.80
N THR A 128 -6.34 -17.33 -33.12
CA THR A 128 -6.52 -16.79 -34.48
C THR A 128 -5.63 -17.51 -35.50
N LEU A 129 -4.36 -17.74 -35.17
CA LEU A 129 -3.42 -18.47 -36.03
C LEU A 129 -3.86 -19.92 -36.23
N TYR A 130 -4.33 -20.59 -35.17
CA TYR A 130 -4.90 -21.93 -35.23
C TYR A 130 -6.08 -21.99 -36.21
N GLN A 131 -7.07 -21.10 -36.05
CA GLN A 131 -8.24 -21.08 -36.93
C GLN A 131 -7.87 -20.83 -38.39
N LEU A 132 -6.90 -19.95 -38.64
CA LEU A 132 -6.44 -19.64 -39.99
C LEU A 132 -5.63 -20.79 -40.60
N ALA A 133 -4.73 -21.40 -39.84
CA ALA A 133 -3.92 -22.52 -40.29
C ALA A 133 -4.77 -23.76 -40.56
N GLY A 134 -5.70 -24.10 -39.66
CA GLY A 134 -6.63 -25.21 -39.84
C GLY A 134 -7.52 -25.02 -41.06
N ARG A 135 -8.10 -23.82 -41.25
CA ARG A 135 -8.86 -23.51 -42.47
C ARG A 135 -8.01 -23.60 -43.73
N ALA A 136 -6.80 -23.04 -43.73
CA ALA A 136 -5.91 -23.10 -44.89
C ALA A 136 -5.48 -24.53 -45.21
N LEU A 137 -5.16 -25.35 -44.21
CA LEU A 137 -4.83 -26.77 -44.38
C LEU A 137 -6.02 -27.53 -44.94
N HIS A 138 -7.23 -27.29 -44.42
CA HIS A 138 -8.44 -27.92 -44.93
C HIS A 138 -8.76 -27.47 -46.37
N ASP A 139 -8.61 -26.19 -46.70
CA ASP A 139 -8.84 -25.65 -48.05
C ASP A 139 -7.79 -26.16 -49.07
N LEU A 140 -6.57 -26.50 -48.60
CA LEU A 140 -5.46 -26.98 -49.42
C LEU A 140 -5.30 -28.51 -49.40
N ALA A 141 -6.05 -29.22 -48.57
CA ALA A 141 -6.03 -30.67 -48.46
C ALA A 141 -6.81 -31.29 -49.63
N ASP A 142 -6.19 -31.24 -50.80
CA ASP A 142 -6.62 -31.99 -51.97
C ASP A 142 -6.26 -33.48 -51.84
N GLU A 143 -6.74 -34.29 -52.76
CA GLU A 143 -6.48 -35.75 -52.83
C GLU A 143 -4.97 -36.08 -52.81
N ARG A 144 -4.11 -35.17 -53.27
CA ARG A 144 -2.65 -35.36 -53.33
C ARG A 144 -2.00 -35.14 -51.98
N LEU A 145 -2.52 -34.22 -51.14
CA LEU A 145 -2.03 -34.05 -49.78
C LEU A 145 -2.42 -35.25 -48.91
N GLU A 146 -3.65 -35.74 -49.05
CA GLU A 146 -4.13 -36.91 -48.32
C GLU A 146 -3.31 -38.17 -48.61
N GLU A 147 -3.01 -38.44 -49.89
CA GLU A 147 -2.09 -39.51 -50.30
C GLU A 147 -0.74 -39.40 -49.58
N ARG A 148 -0.16 -38.19 -49.54
CA ARG A 148 1.13 -37.95 -48.88
C ARG A 148 1.06 -38.09 -47.37
N ILE A 149 -0.05 -37.71 -46.74
CA ILE A 149 -0.27 -37.91 -45.31
C ILE A 149 -0.30 -39.41 -45.02
N ALA A 150 -1.10 -40.18 -45.75
CA ALA A 150 -1.21 -41.63 -45.58
C ALA A 150 0.15 -42.35 -45.71
N LEU A 151 0.95 -41.97 -46.70
CA LEU A 151 2.29 -42.53 -46.90
C LEU A 151 3.30 -42.08 -45.82
N HIS A 152 3.21 -40.84 -45.34
CA HIS A 152 4.09 -40.36 -44.27
C HIS A 152 3.84 -41.07 -42.94
N VAL A 153 2.57 -41.38 -42.66
CA VAL A 153 2.13 -42.06 -41.43
C VAL A 153 2.79 -43.42 -41.26
N ILE A 154 3.03 -44.16 -42.35
CA ILE A 154 3.71 -45.45 -42.33
C ILE A 154 5.03 -45.39 -41.55
N GLY A 155 5.82 -44.32 -41.72
CA GLY A 155 7.09 -44.14 -41.01
C GLY A 155 6.91 -43.84 -39.51
N LYS A 156 5.75 -43.32 -39.11
CA LYS A 156 5.39 -43.05 -37.71
C LYS A 156 4.77 -44.26 -37.00
N LEU A 157 4.47 -45.35 -37.71
CA LEU A 157 3.95 -46.59 -37.10
C LEU A 157 5.05 -47.41 -36.40
N GLU A 158 6.33 -47.16 -36.70
CA GLU A 158 7.46 -47.90 -36.12
C GLU A 158 7.49 -47.91 -34.57
N PRO A 159 7.35 -46.76 -33.89
CA PRO A 159 7.39 -46.72 -32.43
C PRO A 159 6.14 -47.32 -31.77
N LEU A 160 5.05 -47.52 -32.52
CA LEU A 160 3.76 -48.02 -32.03
C LEU A 160 3.56 -49.52 -32.33
N SER A 161 4.59 -50.20 -32.83
CA SER A 161 4.51 -51.60 -33.30
C SER A 161 4.03 -52.59 -32.23
N GLU A 162 4.45 -52.43 -30.97
CA GLU A 162 4.00 -53.30 -29.86
C GLU A 162 2.51 -53.10 -29.53
N GLU A 163 2.03 -51.85 -29.55
CA GLU A 163 0.63 -51.51 -29.30
C GLU A 163 -0.28 -52.00 -30.44
N LEU A 164 0.18 -51.83 -31.68
CA LEU A 164 -0.50 -52.33 -32.88
C LEU A 164 -0.62 -53.87 -32.85
N ALA A 165 0.44 -54.57 -32.48
CA ALA A 165 0.44 -56.03 -32.39
C ALA A 165 -0.55 -56.54 -31.31
N SER A 166 -0.53 -55.93 -30.12
CA SER A 166 -1.45 -56.28 -29.03
C SER A 166 -2.93 -56.06 -29.40
N ALA A 167 -3.22 -54.93 -30.06
CA ALA A 167 -4.57 -54.63 -30.55
C ALA A 167 -5.02 -55.62 -31.64
N ALA A 168 -4.09 -56.09 -32.47
CA ALA A 168 -4.36 -57.02 -33.56
C ALA A 168 -4.67 -58.45 -33.09
N GLU A 169 -4.13 -58.90 -31.96
CA GLU A 169 -4.42 -60.24 -31.41
C GLU A 169 -5.92 -60.51 -31.21
N HIS A 170 -6.70 -59.45 -30.98
CA HIS A 170 -8.13 -59.51 -30.71
C HIS A 170 -8.98 -58.89 -31.83
N ALA A 171 -8.37 -58.53 -32.97
CA ALA A 171 -9.03 -57.90 -34.10
C ALA A 171 -9.19 -58.87 -35.28
N GLU A 172 -10.34 -58.83 -35.93
CA GLU A 172 -10.61 -59.63 -37.14
C GLU A 172 -10.09 -58.93 -38.41
N GLU A 173 -10.12 -57.60 -38.43
CA GLU A 173 -9.64 -56.76 -39.53
C GLU A 173 -9.09 -55.43 -39.02
N ALA A 174 -8.16 -54.85 -39.77
CA ALA A 174 -7.79 -53.45 -39.68
C ALA A 174 -8.60 -52.64 -40.70
N VAL A 175 -9.05 -51.45 -40.32
CA VAL A 175 -9.76 -50.53 -41.24
C VAL A 175 -8.99 -49.22 -41.35
N ALA A 176 -8.57 -48.88 -42.56
CA ALA A 176 -7.98 -47.61 -42.93
C ALA A 176 -9.04 -46.73 -43.61
N THR A 177 -9.42 -45.62 -42.98
CA THR A 177 -10.45 -44.70 -43.48
C THR A 177 -9.80 -43.39 -43.94
N THR A 178 -10.12 -42.96 -45.15
CA THR A 178 -9.68 -41.69 -45.75
C THR A 178 -10.86 -40.85 -46.22
N HIS A 179 -10.67 -39.53 -46.36
CA HIS A 179 -11.68 -38.61 -46.86
C HIS A 179 -12.01 -38.85 -48.34
N ALA A 180 -10.97 -38.96 -49.17
CA ALA A 180 -11.08 -39.33 -50.57
C ALA A 180 -10.48 -40.72 -50.83
N PRO A 181 -10.86 -41.39 -51.94
CA PRO A 181 -10.29 -42.69 -52.27
C PRO A 181 -8.77 -42.61 -52.50
N LEU A 182 -7.99 -43.35 -51.71
CA LEU A 182 -6.55 -43.45 -51.91
C LEU A 182 -6.20 -44.07 -53.28
N PRO A 183 -5.20 -43.54 -54.02
CA PRO A 183 -4.68 -44.17 -55.23
C PRO A 183 -4.17 -45.59 -54.97
N GLU A 184 -4.26 -46.48 -55.97
CA GLU A 184 -3.85 -47.89 -55.83
C GLU A 184 -2.39 -48.05 -55.39
N GLY A 185 -1.49 -47.19 -55.86
CA GLY A 185 -0.08 -47.20 -55.44
C GLY A 185 0.08 -46.98 -53.94
N ALA A 186 -0.60 -45.96 -53.40
CA ALA A 186 -0.56 -45.65 -51.98
C ALA A 186 -1.24 -46.73 -51.12
N ARG A 187 -2.35 -47.32 -51.60
CA ARG A 187 -2.99 -48.47 -50.93
C ARG A 187 -2.01 -49.64 -50.76
N HIS A 188 -1.32 -50.03 -51.82
CA HIS A 188 -0.34 -51.11 -51.76
C HIS A 188 0.83 -50.80 -50.80
N GLU A 189 1.30 -49.55 -50.74
CA GLU A 189 2.34 -49.17 -49.80
C GLU A 189 1.87 -49.24 -48.34
N VAL A 190 0.65 -48.77 -48.05
CA VAL A 190 0.05 -48.87 -46.72
C VAL A 190 -0.21 -50.33 -46.33
N GLU A 191 -0.73 -51.15 -47.25
CA GLU A 191 -0.91 -52.60 -47.04
C GLU A 191 0.41 -53.30 -46.73
N ALA A 192 1.45 -53.06 -47.54
CA ALA A 192 2.77 -53.65 -47.33
C ALA A 192 3.38 -53.23 -45.99
N ALA A 193 3.20 -51.96 -45.60
CA ALA A 193 3.64 -51.45 -44.33
C ALA A 193 2.91 -52.07 -43.13
N MET A 194 1.61 -52.33 -43.29
CA MET A 194 0.78 -53.00 -42.28
C MET A 194 1.15 -54.47 -42.15
N GLU A 195 1.28 -55.21 -43.26
CA GLU A 195 1.67 -56.62 -43.26
C GLU A 195 3.06 -56.84 -42.64
N ALA A 196 4.00 -55.92 -42.86
CA ALA A 196 5.33 -55.98 -42.25
C ALA A 196 5.30 -55.84 -40.71
N ARG A 197 4.25 -55.23 -40.14
CA ARG A 197 4.16 -54.90 -38.71
C ARG A 197 3.18 -55.81 -37.98
N VAL A 198 2.06 -56.12 -38.61
CA VAL A 198 0.97 -56.94 -38.10
C VAL A 198 0.64 -58.00 -39.15
N PRO A 199 1.48 -59.05 -39.26
CA PRO A 199 1.33 -60.05 -40.31
C PRO A 199 0.03 -60.85 -40.14
N GLY A 200 -0.71 -61.02 -41.23
CA GLY A 200 -1.91 -61.87 -41.27
C GLY A 200 -3.21 -61.20 -40.81
N LEU A 201 -3.18 -59.90 -40.48
CA LEU A 201 -4.41 -59.12 -40.24
C LEU A 201 -4.87 -58.46 -41.55
N PRO A 202 -6.06 -58.79 -42.08
CA PRO A 202 -6.54 -58.18 -43.32
C PRO A 202 -6.80 -56.68 -43.12
N LEU A 203 -6.31 -55.87 -44.06
CA LEU A 203 -6.54 -54.42 -44.09
C LEU A 203 -7.64 -54.08 -45.10
N ARG A 204 -8.68 -53.38 -44.64
CA ARG A 204 -9.76 -52.84 -45.48
C ARG A 204 -9.62 -51.33 -45.60
N PHE A 205 -9.72 -50.81 -46.81
CA PHE A 205 -9.83 -49.37 -47.05
C PHE A 205 -11.29 -48.94 -47.13
N ASP A 206 -11.64 -47.90 -46.38
CA ASP A 206 -12.94 -47.26 -46.38
C ASP A 206 -12.78 -45.77 -46.75
N THR A 207 -13.88 -45.15 -47.19
CA THR A 207 -13.89 -43.74 -47.59
C THR A 207 -15.08 -43.02 -46.97
N ASP A 208 -14.79 -41.96 -46.22
CA ASP A 208 -15.77 -41.15 -45.49
C ASP A 208 -15.55 -39.67 -45.79
N ASP A 209 -16.42 -39.08 -46.62
CA ASP A 209 -16.34 -37.68 -47.02
C ASP A 209 -16.65 -36.68 -45.87
N SER A 210 -17.12 -37.18 -44.73
CA SER A 210 -17.33 -36.38 -43.52
C SER A 210 -16.11 -36.36 -42.59
N GLN A 211 -15.13 -37.25 -42.81
CA GLN A 211 -13.86 -37.26 -42.09
C GLN A 211 -12.97 -36.11 -42.55
N SER A 212 -12.16 -35.57 -41.63
CA SER A 212 -11.07 -34.65 -41.98
C SER A 212 -10.04 -35.35 -42.89
N PRO A 213 -9.50 -34.67 -43.93
CA PRO A 213 -8.54 -35.26 -44.86
C PRO A 213 -7.33 -35.88 -44.15
N GLY A 214 -6.97 -37.11 -44.54
CA GLY A 214 -5.87 -37.88 -43.96
C GLY A 214 -6.24 -39.34 -43.71
N LEU A 215 -5.52 -40.00 -42.81
CA LEU A 215 -5.65 -41.44 -42.56
C LEU A 215 -6.06 -41.72 -41.11
N VAL A 216 -7.17 -42.41 -40.94
CA VAL A 216 -7.57 -43.00 -39.65
C VAL A 216 -7.45 -44.51 -39.73
N LEU A 217 -6.60 -45.08 -38.89
CA LEU A 217 -6.36 -46.52 -38.79
C LEU A 217 -7.04 -47.05 -37.52
N ARG A 218 -7.92 -48.05 -37.69
CA ARG A 218 -8.61 -48.72 -36.59
C ARG A 218 -8.27 -50.20 -36.57
N ILE A 219 -7.80 -50.69 -35.43
CA ILE A 219 -7.46 -52.10 -35.19
C ILE A 219 -8.07 -52.50 -33.84
N GLY A 220 -9.13 -53.31 -33.86
CA GLY A 220 -9.86 -53.64 -32.64
C GLY A 220 -10.37 -52.39 -31.91
N SER A 221 -9.89 -52.17 -30.68
CA SER A 221 -10.17 -50.98 -29.87
C SER A 221 -9.16 -49.85 -30.03
N LEU A 222 -8.06 -50.06 -30.75
CA LEU A 222 -7.06 -49.04 -31.03
C LEU A 222 -7.50 -48.22 -32.23
N GLN A 223 -7.50 -46.90 -32.08
CA GLN A 223 -7.75 -45.95 -33.16
C GLN A 223 -6.62 -44.93 -33.19
N LEU A 224 -5.97 -44.82 -34.35
CA LEU A 224 -4.90 -43.87 -34.60
C LEU A 224 -5.35 -42.95 -35.74
N ALA A 225 -5.27 -41.64 -35.52
CA ALA A 225 -5.69 -40.64 -36.49
C ALA A 225 -4.52 -39.73 -36.87
N TRP A 226 -4.30 -39.58 -38.17
CA TRP A 226 -3.41 -38.58 -38.74
C TRP A 226 -4.16 -37.85 -39.83
N THR A 227 -5.01 -36.94 -39.38
CA THR A 227 -5.81 -36.06 -40.22
C THR A 227 -5.32 -34.63 -40.09
N VAL A 228 -5.79 -33.75 -40.97
CA VAL A 228 -5.59 -32.30 -40.81
C VAL A 228 -5.99 -31.87 -39.39
N ASP A 229 -7.13 -32.35 -38.88
CA ASP A 229 -7.61 -32.04 -37.53
C ASP A 229 -6.62 -32.51 -36.46
N SER A 230 -6.03 -33.70 -36.62
CA SER A 230 -5.05 -34.25 -35.68
C SER A 230 -3.79 -33.35 -35.58
N TYR A 231 -3.31 -32.82 -36.70
CA TYR A 231 -2.18 -31.87 -36.71
C TYR A 231 -2.56 -30.51 -36.13
N THR A 232 -3.80 -30.05 -36.35
CA THR A 232 -4.26 -28.79 -35.76
C THR A 232 -4.47 -28.91 -34.26
N ASP A 233 -4.92 -30.07 -33.76
CA ASP A 233 -5.05 -30.37 -32.33
C ASP A 233 -3.68 -30.43 -31.65
N GLU A 234 -2.69 -31.10 -32.27
CA GLU A 234 -1.30 -31.13 -31.78
C GLU A 234 -0.70 -29.71 -31.72
N LEU A 235 -0.98 -28.86 -32.72
CA LEU A 235 -0.59 -27.45 -32.69
C LEU A 235 -1.22 -26.71 -31.50
N VAL A 236 -2.49 -26.95 -31.18
CA VAL A 236 -3.17 -26.34 -30.02
C VAL A 236 -2.53 -26.80 -28.72
N GLU A 237 -2.22 -28.09 -28.60
CA GLU A 237 -1.57 -28.65 -27.42
C GLU A 237 -0.18 -28.03 -27.22
N LEU A 238 0.66 -28.00 -28.25
CA LEU A 238 1.98 -27.38 -28.22
C LEU A 238 1.92 -25.87 -27.92
N LEU A 239 0.94 -25.15 -28.48
CA LEU A 239 0.71 -23.74 -28.17
C LEU A 239 0.27 -23.57 -26.71
N GLY A 240 -0.60 -24.44 -26.20
CA GLY A 240 -1.05 -24.48 -24.82
C GLY A 240 0.10 -24.69 -23.83
N GLU A 241 0.98 -25.65 -24.10
CA GLU A 241 2.17 -25.93 -23.30
C GLU A 241 3.17 -24.75 -23.31
N ARG A 242 3.38 -24.12 -24.46
CA ARG A 242 4.25 -22.94 -24.58
C ARG A 242 3.68 -21.72 -23.85
N LEU A 243 2.36 -21.55 -23.85
CA LEU A 243 1.68 -20.49 -23.10
C LEU A 243 1.70 -20.77 -21.59
N ALA A 244 1.58 -22.04 -21.18
CA ALA A 244 1.62 -22.46 -19.78
C ALA A 244 3.03 -22.42 -19.17
N SER A 245 4.06 -22.69 -19.97
CA SER A 245 5.47 -22.67 -19.53
C SER A 245 6.06 -21.26 -19.38
N GLY A 246 5.30 -20.20 -19.69
CA GLY A 246 5.72 -18.81 -19.46
C GLY A 246 6.88 -18.33 -20.35
N GLU A 247 7.35 -19.14 -21.31
CA GLU A 247 8.44 -18.80 -22.24
C GLU A 247 7.99 -17.91 -23.40
N SER A 248 7.00 -17.04 -23.19
CA SER A 248 6.67 -16.02 -24.18
C SER A 248 7.65 -14.85 -24.05
N GLY A 249 8.75 -14.92 -24.82
CA GLY A 249 9.43 -13.71 -25.31
C GLY A 249 10.59 -13.15 -24.49
N ARG A 250 11.52 -13.96 -23.97
CA ARG A 250 12.92 -13.49 -23.84
C ARG A 250 13.57 -13.52 -25.23
N VAL A 251 13.13 -12.65 -26.14
CA VAL A 251 13.98 -12.22 -27.24
C VAL A 251 15.13 -11.47 -26.57
N ASN A 252 16.28 -12.13 -26.45
CA ASN A 252 17.50 -11.50 -26.01
C ASN A 252 17.73 -10.26 -26.88
N ALA A 253 17.55 -9.09 -26.29
CA ALA A 253 18.14 -7.85 -26.78
C ALA A 253 19.66 -7.95 -26.59
N HIS A 254 20.30 -8.74 -27.44
CA HIS A 254 21.74 -8.69 -27.67
C HIS A 254 21.96 -8.23 -29.10
N GLY A 255 22.37 -6.98 -29.25
CA GLY A 255 22.93 -6.46 -30.49
C GLY A 255 22.82 -4.95 -30.62
N GLY A 256 23.93 -4.25 -30.35
CA GLY A 256 24.21 -2.89 -30.83
C GLY A 256 24.08 -1.77 -29.81
#